data_AF-A0A7D9H6U6-F1
#
_entry.id   AF-A0A7D9H6U6-F1
#
_cell.length_a   1.000
_cell.length_b   1.000
_cell.length_c   1.000
_cell.angle_alpha   90.00
_cell.angle_beta   90.00
_cell.angle_gamma   90.00
#
_symmetry.space_group_name_H-M   'P 1'
#
loop_
_entity.id
_entity.type
_entity.pdbx_description
1 polymer ?
#
loop_
_entity_poly.entity_id
_entity_poly.type
_entity_poly.pdbx_seq_one_letter_code
_entity_poly.pdbx_strand_id
1 'polypeptide(L)'
;MLCFAEFTCKVDAIYYATSSAIKGVFSDGNSTVTILSESNVKLNYDSLSERLLYYDDDNLIIVKLDGSNATIIASLSTILRFAVDHTTRNVYYITNLFRNVRSIDLDTGADNLVSSDLGSGVEDLDTDPNNRSLVFAGASNGDIVRYFLDNGAQEVVYNNNRSPRFLSVDSEYEVIYWIDYIAANDSYFLMKTYFNGSISQVNYYYPCTTSSIKIAIGRDDFYVMDSTRGRIDRFDRRTVSLQNTFYLGDTAEEFTIVQDLDECCIGGYCHDNATCTNTPGSHFCTCKEGFIGNNTHCEDINECETQAPCHANATCKNVDGSYYCACSGNGFFCEDECKDLMLIEKNQLASAAWKLTGEDEKQVFKSSSDDLESWLLAKT
;
A
#
# COMPACT_ATOMS: atom_id res chain seq x y z
N MET A 1 15.25 -18.92 11.12
CA MET A 1 13.84 -19.04 10.69
C MET A 1 13.15 -17.67 10.67
N LEU A 2 13.34 -16.82 11.68
CA LEU A 2 12.83 -15.42 11.71
C LEU A 2 13.26 -14.56 10.49
N CYS A 3 14.53 -14.60 10.09
CA CYS A 3 15.04 -13.83 8.94
C CYS A 3 14.39 -14.19 7.58
N PHE A 4 13.79 -15.38 7.45
CA PHE A 4 13.09 -15.79 6.22
C PHE A 4 11.63 -15.31 6.20
N ALA A 5 11.00 -15.13 7.37
CA ALA A 5 9.62 -14.69 7.49
C ALA A 5 9.47 -13.18 7.17
N GLU A 6 10.44 -12.37 7.58
CA GLU A 6 10.46 -10.91 7.29
C GLU A 6 10.47 -10.62 5.78
N PHE A 7 11.14 -11.44 4.96
CA PHE A 7 11.13 -11.24 3.50
C PHE A 7 9.82 -11.66 2.83
N THR A 8 9.08 -12.60 3.42
CA THR A 8 7.81 -13.09 2.86
C THR A 8 6.60 -12.27 3.28
N CYS A 9 6.69 -11.56 4.40
CA CYS A 9 5.61 -10.75 4.95
C CYS A 9 5.68 -9.27 4.55
N LYS A 10 6.47 -8.90 3.53
CA LYS A 10 6.48 -7.53 3.00
C LYS A 10 5.42 -7.36 1.93
N VAL A 11 4.64 -6.30 2.07
CA VAL A 11 3.57 -5.92 1.12
C VAL A 11 3.82 -4.50 0.60
N ASP A 12 3.46 -4.26 -0.65
CA ASP A 12 3.52 -2.91 -1.21
C ASP A 12 2.40 -2.05 -0.61
N ALA A 13 2.79 -0.93 -0.02
CA ALA A 13 1.90 0.14 0.41
C ALA A 13 2.19 1.41 -0.39
N ILE A 14 1.13 2.16 -0.68
CA ILE A 14 1.17 3.38 -1.45
C ILE A 14 1.03 4.55 -0.50
N TYR A 15 2.07 5.37 -0.44
CA TYR A 15 2.09 6.59 0.34
C TYR A 15 1.89 7.75 -0.61
N TYR A 16 0.86 8.55 -0.38
CA TYR A 16 0.49 9.65 -1.25
C TYR A 16 0.25 10.94 -0.46
N ALA A 17 0.63 12.05 -1.06
CA ALA A 17 0.41 13.39 -0.52
C ALA A 17 -0.83 14.00 -1.14
N THR A 18 -1.64 14.62 -0.30
CA THR A 18 -2.77 15.48 -0.70
C THR A 18 -2.45 16.93 -0.35
N SER A 19 -3.40 17.82 -0.62
CA SER A 19 -3.32 19.22 -0.21
C SER A 19 -3.38 19.45 1.31
N SER A 20 -3.54 18.40 2.12
CA SER A 20 -3.67 18.54 3.59
C SER A 20 -3.04 17.41 4.42
N ALA A 21 -2.63 16.30 3.81
CA ALA A 21 -2.09 15.17 4.54
C ALA A 21 -1.18 14.28 3.69
N ILE A 22 -0.32 13.54 4.37
CA ILE A 22 0.32 12.33 3.83
C ILE A 22 -0.51 11.14 4.30
N LYS A 23 -0.93 10.30 3.36
CA LYS A 23 -1.79 9.13 3.60
C LYS A 23 -1.12 7.87 3.07
N GLY A 24 -1.42 6.74 3.70
CA GLY A 24 -1.01 5.41 3.27
C GLY A 24 -2.23 4.57 2.89
N VAL A 25 -2.12 3.76 1.84
CA VAL A 25 -3.13 2.77 1.44
C VAL A 25 -2.46 1.55 0.85
N PHE A 26 -3.01 0.35 1.06
CA PHE A 26 -2.49 -0.85 0.40
C PHE A 26 -2.94 -0.92 -1.07
N SER A 27 -2.30 -1.82 -1.83
CA SER A 27 -2.56 -2.04 -3.25
C SER A 27 -3.98 -2.52 -3.61
N ASP A 28 -4.83 -2.81 -2.61
CA ASP A 28 -6.25 -3.15 -2.77
C ASP A 28 -7.20 -1.94 -2.65
N GLY A 29 -6.71 -0.79 -2.18
CA GLY A 29 -7.45 0.46 -2.06
C GLY A 29 -8.39 0.57 -0.86
N ASN A 30 -8.53 -0.44 0.01
CA ASN A 30 -9.58 -0.47 1.03
C ASN A 30 -9.19 0.17 2.37
N SER A 31 -7.93 0.03 2.80
CA SER A 31 -7.46 0.47 4.12
C SER A 31 -6.61 1.73 4.00
N THR A 32 -7.24 2.90 4.02
CA THR A 32 -6.53 4.20 3.98
C THR A 32 -6.32 4.74 5.39
N VAL A 33 -5.08 5.12 5.72
CA VAL A 33 -4.70 5.73 7.00
C VAL A 33 -4.05 7.08 6.76
N THR A 34 -4.32 8.04 7.64
CA THR A 34 -3.59 9.33 7.64
C THR A 34 -2.33 9.19 8.46
N ILE A 35 -1.18 9.43 7.84
CA ILE A 35 0.15 9.25 8.43
C ILE A 35 0.60 10.55 9.11
N LEU A 36 0.49 11.67 8.39
CA LEU A 36 0.87 13.00 8.86
C LEU A 36 -0.09 14.06 8.30
N SER A 37 -0.29 15.15 9.03
CA SER A 37 -1.09 16.31 8.59
C SER A 37 -0.22 17.37 7.89
N GLU A 38 0.61 16.93 6.94
CA GLU A 38 1.47 17.77 6.12
C GLU A 38 0.91 17.91 4.70
N SER A 39 1.00 19.11 4.11
CA SER A 39 0.34 19.45 2.84
C SER A 39 1.31 19.69 1.71
N ASN A 40 0.94 19.32 0.48
CA ASN A 40 1.65 19.64 -0.78
C ASN A 40 3.12 19.20 -0.79
N VAL A 41 3.42 18.11 -0.08
CA VAL A 41 4.79 17.64 0.07
C VAL A 41 5.24 16.85 -1.16
N LYS A 42 6.55 16.87 -1.42
CA LYS A 42 7.19 15.91 -2.34
C LYS A 42 7.59 14.68 -1.53
N LEU A 43 7.42 13.48 -2.06
CA LEU A 43 7.63 12.21 -1.35
C LEU A 43 8.69 11.36 -2.04
N ASN A 44 9.45 10.61 -1.25
CA ASN A 44 10.26 9.50 -1.71
C ASN A 44 10.47 8.52 -0.55
N TYR A 45 11.14 7.41 -0.80
CA TYR A 45 11.29 6.33 0.18
C TYR A 45 12.72 5.84 0.22
N ASP A 46 13.26 5.72 1.42
CA ASP A 46 14.52 5.05 1.65
C ASP A 46 14.27 3.61 2.07
N SER A 47 14.45 2.69 1.12
CA SER A 47 14.24 1.26 1.32
C SER A 47 15.25 0.60 2.24
N LEU A 48 16.42 1.21 2.46
CA LEU A 48 17.44 0.66 3.36
C LEU A 48 17.10 0.90 4.83
N SER A 49 16.64 2.11 5.19
CA SER A 49 16.22 2.41 6.58
C SER A 49 14.73 2.24 6.83
N GLU A 50 13.96 1.84 5.80
CA GLU A 50 12.51 1.67 5.84
C GLU A 50 11.78 2.92 6.33
N ARG A 51 12.19 4.07 5.78
CA ARG A 51 11.67 5.38 6.19
C ARG A 51 11.16 6.17 5.01
N LEU A 52 10.06 6.89 5.24
CA LEU A 52 9.52 7.85 4.30
C LEU A 52 10.34 9.13 4.36
N LEU A 53 10.61 9.71 3.20
CA LEU A 53 11.17 11.05 3.08
C LEU A 53 10.13 11.97 2.48
N TYR A 54 10.00 13.15 3.06
CA TYR A 54 9.17 14.18 2.48
C TYR A 54 9.85 15.55 2.54
N TYR A 55 9.51 16.40 1.58
CA TYR A 55 9.94 17.78 1.52
C TYR A 55 8.73 18.70 1.57
N ASP A 56 8.70 19.58 2.55
CA ASP A 56 7.58 20.48 2.89
C ASP A 56 7.74 21.91 2.34
N ASP A 57 8.57 22.07 1.31
CA ASP A 57 9.01 23.35 0.73
C ASP A 57 10.09 24.13 1.50
N ASP A 58 10.41 23.73 2.74
CA ASP A 58 11.50 24.35 3.52
C ASP A 58 12.55 23.34 3.98
N ASN A 59 12.14 22.13 4.32
CA ASN A 59 12.94 21.12 4.98
C ASN A 59 12.77 19.77 4.30
N LEU A 60 13.88 19.03 4.20
CA LEU A 60 13.87 17.61 3.89
C LEU A 60 13.78 16.85 5.22
N ILE A 61 12.71 16.09 5.40
CA ILE A 61 12.40 15.35 6.61
C ILE A 61 12.40 13.86 6.33
N ILE A 62 12.92 13.08 7.27
CA ILE A 62 12.80 11.63 7.31
C ILE A 62 11.94 11.20 8.48
N VAL A 63 11.03 10.27 8.24
CA VAL A 63 10.03 9.84 9.22
C VAL A 63 9.78 8.34 9.10
N LYS A 64 9.34 7.71 10.19
CA LYS A 64 8.88 6.32 10.13
C LYS A 64 7.58 6.21 9.31
N LEU A 65 7.28 5.01 8.85
CA LEU A 65 6.08 4.73 8.04
C LEU A 65 4.76 4.99 8.78
N ASP A 66 4.77 4.96 10.12
CA ASP A 66 3.64 5.34 10.99
C ASP A 66 3.53 6.86 11.26
N GLY A 67 4.43 7.67 10.68
CA GLY A 67 4.50 9.12 10.90
C GLY A 67 5.25 9.52 12.17
N SER A 68 5.71 8.58 12.99
CA SER A 68 6.44 8.89 14.22
C SER A 68 7.92 9.17 13.98
N ASN A 69 8.56 9.84 14.96
CA ASN A 69 10.01 10.10 14.95
C ASN A 69 10.51 10.83 13.70
N ALA A 70 9.76 11.86 13.28
CA ALA A 70 10.13 12.76 12.20
C ALA A 70 11.39 13.58 12.57
N THR A 71 12.36 13.64 11.66
CA THR A 71 13.63 14.33 11.86
C THR A 71 13.99 15.14 10.62
N ILE A 72 14.33 16.42 10.81
CA ILE A 72 14.82 17.27 9.72
C ILE A 72 16.27 16.87 9.41
N ILE A 73 16.53 16.50 8.15
CA ILE A 73 17.87 16.17 7.65
C ILE A 73 18.59 17.44 7.21
N ALA A 74 17.90 18.28 6.43
CA ALA A 74 18.45 19.51 5.88
C ALA A 74 17.35 20.54 5.64
N SER A 75 17.69 21.82 5.81
CA SER A 75 16.85 22.94 5.39
C SER A 75 17.31 23.40 4.01
N LEU A 76 16.41 23.40 3.03
CA LEU A 76 16.74 23.56 1.62
C LEU A 76 15.94 24.71 1.00
N SER A 77 16.57 25.42 0.06
CA SER A 77 15.82 26.27 -0.87
C SER A 77 14.86 25.44 -1.73
N THR A 78 13.82 26.07 -2.29
CA THR A 78 12.87 25.43 -3.21
C THR A 78 13.52 24.40 -4.16
N ILE A 79 13.18 23.13 -3.96
CA ILE A 79 13.59 22.03 -4.83
C ILE A 79 12.49 21.73 -5.84
N LEU A 80 12.87 21.41 -7.07
CA LEU A 80 11.96 20.98 -8.12
C LEU A 80 11.52 19.53 -7.88
N ARG A 81 12.49 18.62 -7.78
CA ARG A 81 12.32 17.18 -7.57
C ARG A 81 13.49 16.64 -6.77
N PHE A 82 13.27 15.50 -6.13
CA PHE A 82 14.32 14.73 -5.48
C PHE A 82 14.06 13.24 -5.61
N ALA A 83 15.14 12.46 -5.58
CA ALA A 83 15.11 11.02 -5.55
C ALA A 83 16.13 10.50 -4.53
N VAL A 84 15.86 9.32 -3.98
CA VAL A 84 16.68 8.69 -2.94
C VAL A 84 17.47 7.55 -3.53
N ASP A 85 18.80 7.60 -3.38
CA ASP A 85 19.66 6.44 -3.53
C ASP A 85 19.90 5.82 -2.15
N HIS A 86 19.12 4.77 -1.87
CA HIS A 86 19.18 4.02 -0.61
C HIS A 86 20.52 3.29 -0.43
N THR A 87 21.23 2.94 -1.52
CA THR A 87 22.49 2.20 -1.43
C THR A 87 23.65 3.09 -0.99
N THR A 88 23.66 4.34 -1.45
CA THR A 88 24.68 5.33 -1.08
C THR A 88 24.24 6.27 0.03
N ARG A 89 23.01 6.13 0.54
CA ARG A 89 22.42 6.99 1.58
C ARG A 89 22.40 8.47 1.15
N ASN A 90 22.11 8.74 -0.13
CA ASN A 90 22.05 10.10 -0.67
C ASN A 90 20.67 10.45 -1.20
N VAL A 91 20.25 11.70 -1.00
CA VAL A 91 19.16 12.31 -1.74
C VAL A 91 19.73 13.19 -2.83
N TYR A 92 19.39 12.92 -4.07
CA TYR A 92 19.72 13.77 -5.21
C TYR A 92 18.54 14.67 -5.52
N TYR A 93 18.79 15.95 -5.72
CA TYR A 93 17.72 16.91 -5.99
C TYR A 93 18.12 17.99 -6.99
N ILE A 94 17.12 18.58 -7.63
CA ILE A 94 17.29 19.69 -8.56
C ILE A 94 16.76 20.97 -7.91
N THR A 95 17.59 22.01 -7.89
CA THR A 95 17.17 23.33 -7.41
C THR A 95 16.17 24.00 -8.36
N ASN A 96 15.20 24.74 -7.82
CA ASN A 96 14.16 25.31 -8.67
C ASN A 96 14.67 26.46 -9.57
N LEU A 97 15.48 27.39 -9.04
CA LEU A 97 15.88 28.59 -9.77
C LEU A 97 17.02 28.34 -10.78
N PHE A 98 18.12 27.77 -10.30
CA PHE A 98 19.34 27.61 -11.11
C PHE A 98 19.45 26.23 -11.77
N ARG A 99 18.51 25.32 -11.46
CA ARG A 99 18.49 23.94 -11.97
C ARG A 99 19.83 23.20 -11.77
N ASN A 100 20.56 23.52 -10.70
CA ASN A 100 21.72 22.72 -10.29
C ASN A 100 21.26 21.37 -9.74
N VAL A 101 22.01 20.32 -10.04
CA VAL A 101 21.90 19.00 -9.42
C VAL A 101 22.79 18.97 -8.17
N ARG A 102 22.20 18.60 -7.04
CA ARG A 102 22.86 18.58 -5.73
C ARG A 102 22.55 17.27 -5.02
N SER A 103 23.32 16.95 -3.99
CA SER A 103 23.09 15.79 -3.14
C SER A 103 23.09 16.16 -1.66
N ILE A 104 22.24 15.49 -0.89
CA ILE A 104 22.21 15.52 0.58
C ILE A 104 22.59 14.14 1.07
N ASP A 105 23.63 14.06 1.88
CA ASP A 105 23.96 12.86 2.63
C ASP A 105 22.93 12.67 3.75
N LEU A 106 22.24 11.53 3.78
CA LEU A 106 21.14 11.26 4.69
C LEU A 106 21.57 11.06 6.15
N ASP A 107 22.84 10.76 6.39
CA ASP A 107 23.36 10.49 7.73
C ASP A 107 23.92 11.77 8.38
N THR A 108 24.46 12.67 7.57
CA THR A 108 25.15 13.90 8.04
C THR A 108 24.39 15.20 7.72
N GLY A 109 23.43 15.16 6.79
CA GLY A 109 22.75 16.35 6.27
C GLY A 109 23.64 17.24 5.39
N ALA A 110 24.81 16.75 4.97
CA ALA A 110 25.76 17.53 4.19
C ALA A 110 25.25 17.77 2.75
N ASP A 111 25.14 19.05 2.37
CA ASP A 111 24.75 19.49 1.02
C ASP A 111 25.97 19.68 0.11
N ASN A 112 25.99 18.95 -1.01
CA ASN A 112 27.06 18.97 -1.99
C ASN A 112 26.54 19.29 -3.39
N LEU A 113 27.32 20.06 -4.15
CA LEU A 113 27.07 20.29 -5.58
C LEU A 113 27.51 19.05 -6.38
N VAL A 114 26.60 18.49 -7.18
CA VAL A 114 26.90 17.38 -8.09
C VAL A 114 27.23 17.90 -9.49
N SER A 115 26.36 18.77 -10.03
CA SER A 115 26.58 19.38 -11.36
C SER A 115 25.77 20.66 -11.53
N SER A 116 26.37 21.66 -12.21
CA SER A 116 25.70 22.92 -12.57
C SER A 116 25.04 22.91 -13.95
N ASP A 117 25.38 21.93 -14.81
CA ASP A 117 25.11 22.04 -16.25
C ASP A 117 24.01 21.08 -16.73
N LEU A 118 23.51 20.21 -15.85
CA LEU A 118 22.59 19.12 -16.21
C LEU A 118 21.11 19.46 -16.12
N GLY A 119 20.70 20.38 -15.24
CA GLY A 119 19.29 20.55 -14.93
C GLY A 119 18.51 21.47 -15.87
N SER A 120 19.16 22.09 -16.87
CA SER A 120 18.44 22.96 -17.80
C SER A 120 17.42 22.16 -18.62
N GLY A 121 16.14 22.36 -18.35
CA GLY A 121 15.02 21.67 -19.02
C GLY A 121 14.60 20.35 -18.38
N VAL A 122 15.23 19.93 -17.27
CA VAL A 122 14.84 18.70 -16.57
C VAL A 122 13.47 18.87 -15.91
N GLU A 123 12.57 17.94 -16.22
CA GLU A 123 11.22 17.85 -15.66
C GLU A 123 11.14 16.86 -14.50
N ASP A 124 11.97 15.81 -14.53
CA ASP A 124 12.01 14.79 -13.49
C ASP A 124 13.37 14.09 -13.37
N LEU A 125 13.62 13.48 -12.21
CA LEU A 125 14.85 12.75 -11.92
C LEU A 125 14.58 11.47 -11.13
N ASP A 126 15.35 10.43 -11.39
CA ASP A 126 15.40 9.23 -10.55
C ASP A 126 16.83 8.65 -10.50
N THR A 127 17.06 7.73 -9.59
CA THR A 127 18.38 7.11 -9.36
C THR A 127 18.46 5.72 -9.97
N ASP A 128 19.66 5.36 -10.42
CA ASP A 128 20.05 3.99 -10.77
C ASP A 128 21.20 3.56 -9.83
N PRO A 129 20.87 3.02 -8.65
CA PRO A 129 21.88 2.63 -7.67
C PRO A 129 22.83 1.53 -8.17
N ASN A 130 22.35 0.62 -9.02
CA ASN A 130 23.14 -0.52 -9.51
C ASN A 130 24.31 -0.07 -10.40
N ASN A 131 24.13 1.01 -11.17
CA ASN A 131 25.18 1.57 -12.03
C ASN A 131 25.70 2.93 -11.55
N ARG A 132 25.35 3.35 -10.32
CA ARG A 132 25.77 4.64 -9.73
C ARG A 132 25.51 5.81 -10.68
N SER A 133 24.30 5.86 -11.23
CA SER A 133 23.91 6.90 -12.19
C SER A 133 22.61 7.59 -11.80
N LEU A 134 22.44 8.81 -12.29
CA LEU A 134 21.18 9.56 -12.22
C LEU A 134 20.54 9.55 -13.60
N VAL A 135 19.22 9.48 -13.64
CA VAL A 135 18.44 9.52 -14.88
C VAL A 135 17.56 10.75 -14.87
N PHE A 136 17.61 11.54 -15.93
CA PHE A 136 16.86 12.78 -16.08
C PHE A 136 15.91 12.68 -17.27
N ALA A 137 14.67 13.14 -17.11
CA ALA A 137 13.73 13.36 -18.20
C ALA A 137 13.66 14.85 -18.55
N GLY A 138 13.63 15.17 -19.84
CA GLY A 138 13.53 16.53 -20.33
C GLY A 138 14.88 17.22 -20.53
N ALA A 139 15.99 16.57 -20.19
CA ALA A 139 17.33 17.13 -20.33
C ALA A 139 17.65 17.50 -21.80
N SER A 140 18.32 18.63 -22.02
CA SER A 140 18.95 19.03 -23.29
C SER A 140 18.17 18.66 -24.58
N ASN A 141 17.04 19.34 -24.81
CA ASN A 141 16.09 19.14 -25.94
C ASN A 141 14.96 18.11 -25.72
N GLY A 142 14.65 17.75 -24.48
CA GLY A 142 13.57 16.80 -24.21
C GLY A 142 14.02 15.34 -24.28
N ASP A 143 15.30 15.08 -24.02
CA ASP A 143 15.87 13.74 -24.04
C ASP A 143 15.72 13.06 -22.66
N ILE A 144 15.94 11.74 -22.65
CA ILE A 144 16.24 11.01 -21.41
C ILE A 144 17.74 10.78 -21.34
N VAL A 145 18.38 11.32 -20.32
CA VAL A 145 19.85 11.33 -20.16
C VAL A 145 20.23 10.63 -18.87
N ARG A 146 21.21 9.74 -18.96
CA ARG A 146 21.90 9.14 -17.81
C ARG A 146 23.17 9.92 -17.52
N TYR A 147 23.42 10.16 -16.25
CA TYR A 147 24.63 10.81 -15.75
C TYR A 147 25.34 9.91 -14.75
N PHE A 148 26.56 9.51 -15.06
CA PHE A 148 27.34 8.60 -14.23
C PHE A 148 28.09 9.38 -13.15
N LEU A 149 27.82 9.04 -11.88
CA LEU A 149 28.36 9.77 -10.73
C LEU A 149 29.87 9.62 -10.56
N ASP A 150 30.45 8.53 -11.08
CA ASP A 150 31.88 8.22 -10.89
C ASP A 150 32.81 9.07 -11.76
N ASN A 151 32.35 9.48 -12.95
CA ASN A 151 33.19 10.16 -13.94
C ASN A 151 32.54 11.39 -14.57
N GLY A 152 31.27 11.68 -14.25
CA GLY A 152 30.50 12.78 -14.81
C GLY A 152 30.13 12.62 -16.28
N ALA A 153 30.28 11.41 -16.85
CA ALA A 153 29.90 11.13 -18.23
C ALA A 153 28.37 11.18 -18.40
N GLN A 154 27.93 11.57 -19.58
CA GLN A 154 26.52 11.63 -19.95
C GLN A 154 26.23 10.68 -21.12
N GLU A 155 25.12 9.96 -21.03
CA GLU A 155 24.61 9.06 -22.06
C GLU A 155 23.17 9.43 -22.39
N VAL A 156 22.89 9.67 -23.67
CA VAL A 156 21.53 9.90 -24.15
C VAL A 156 20.88 8.55 -24.42
N VAL A 157 19.94 8.14 -23.58
CA VAL A 157 19.22 6.86 -23.71
C VAL A 157 18.07 6.99 -24.70
N TYR A 158 17.45 8.16 -24.75
CA TYR A 158 16.33 8.43 -25.64
C TYR A 158 16.41 9.85 -26.20
N ASN A 159 16.33 9.94 -27.53
CA ASN A 159 16.22 11.19 -28.28
C ASN A 159 15.38 10.93 -29.53
N ASN A 160 14.14 11.40 -29.53
CA ASN A 160 13.21 11.25 -30.66
C ASN A 160 12.15 12.37 -30.71
N ASN A 161 12.50 13.59 -30.27
CA ASN A 161 11.62 14.78 -30.28
C ASN A 161 10.27 14.60 -29.56
N ARG A 162 10.17 13.68 -28.61
CA ARG A 162 9.00 13.58 -27.71
C ARG A 162 9.22 14.42 -26.45
N SER A 163 8.22 14.48 -25.58
CA SER A 163 8.29 15.21 -24.31
C SER A 163 8.21 14.23 -23.15
N PRO A 164 9.33 13.55 -22.81
CA PRO A 164 9.38 12.69 -21.64
C PRO A 164 9.17 13.53 -20.38
N ARG A 165 8.20 13.10 -19.57
CA ARG A 165 7.86 13.64 -18.27
C ARG A 165 7.70 12.48 -17.31
N PHE A 166 7.90 12.74 -16.01
CA PHE A 166 7.61 11.79 -14.93
C PHE A 166 8.18 10.40 -15.18
N LEU A 167 9.41 10.17 -14.73
CA LEU A 167 10.13 8.91 -14.97
C LEU A 167 10.27 8.12 -13.68
N SER A 168 10.37 6.80 -13.81
CA SER A 168 10.89 5.98 -12.73
C SER A 168 11.79 4.88 -13.28
N VAL A 169 12.89 4.64 -12.56
CA VAL A 169 13.98 3.76 -12.97
C VAL A 169 13.87 2.44 -12.24
N ASP A 170 13.77 1.40 -13.03
CA ASP A 170 13.86 0.02 -12.60
C ASP A 170 15.31 -0.44 -12.79
N SER A 171 16.10 -0.29 -11.73
CA SER A 171 17.54 -0.59 -11.76
C SER A 171 17.85 -2.07 -11.88
N GLU A 172 16.93 -2.95 -11.47
CA GLU A 172 17.11 -4.41 -11.53
C GLU A 172 16.97 -4.93 -12.97
N TYR A 173 16.02 -4.36 -13.73
CA TYR A 173 15.76 -4.74 -15.11
C TYR A 173 16.39 -3.79 -16.14
N GLU A 174 17.11 -2.75 -15.70
CA GLU A 174 17.73 -1.71 -16.53
C GLU A 174 16.72 -1.05 -17.47
N VAL A 175 15.56 -0.68 -16.89
CA VAL A 175 14.41 -0.14 -17.59
C VAL A 175 14.04 1.23 -17.02
N ILE A 176 13.60 2.12 -17.90
CA ILE A 176 13.02 3.42 -17.57
C ILE A 176 11.57 3.38 -18.00
N TYR A 177 10.66 3.53 -17.05
CA TYR A 177 9.25 3.81 -17.30
C TYR A 177 9.07 5.32 -17.30
N TRP A 178 8.36 5.87 -18.28
CA TRP A 178 8.20 7.31 -18.40
C TRP A 178 6.90 7.67 -19.11
N ILE A 179 6.46 8.90 -18.94
CA ILE A 179 5.24 9.41 -19.56
C ILE A 179 5.59 10.30 -20.75
N ASP A 180 5.06 9.94 -21.91
CA ASP A 180 5.10 10.78 -23.10
C ASP A 180 3.88 11.70 -23.15
N TYR A 181 4.11 13.00 -23.06
CA TYR A 181 3.08 14.01 -23.23
C TYR A 181 2.97 14.48 -24.68
N ILE A 182 1.80 14.27 -25.28
CA ILE A 182 1.51 14.67 -26.66
C ILE A 182 0.63 15.92 -26.66
N ALA A 183 1.28 17.08 -26.86
CA ALA A 183 0.61 18.38 -26.85
C ALA A 183 -0.52 18.53 -27.89
N ALA A 184 -0.44 17.84 -29.03
CA ALA A 184 -1.44 17.97 -30.10
C ALA A 184 -2.86 17.57 -29.67
N ASN A 185 -2.95 16.57 -28.79
CA ASN A 185 -4.22 16.03 -28.30
C ASN A 185 -4.31 16.10 -26.77
N ASP A 186 -3.39 16.79 -26.09
CA ASP A 186 -3.30 16.85 -24.63
C ASP A 186 -3.39 15.46 -23.99
N SER A 187 -2.58 14.51 -24.45
CA SER A 187 -2.68 13.11 -24.01
C SER A 187 -1.37 12.56 -23.47
N TYR A 188 -1.47 11.52 -22.63
CA TYR A 188 -0.33 10.90 -21.98
C TYR A 188 -0.26 9.41 -22.34
N PHE A 189 0.93 8.96 -22.72
CA PHE A 189 1.22 7.56 -23.01
C PHE A 189 2.29 7.02 -22.07
N LEU A 190 2.06 5.83 -21.54
CA LEU A 190 3.07 5.11 -20.77
C LEU A 190 4.09 4.46 -21.72
N MET A 191 5.34 4.81 -21.51
CA MET A 191 6.46 4.35 -22.32
C MET A 191 7.41 3.52 -21.48
N LYS A 192 8.06 2.54 -22.12
CA LYS A 192 9.12 1.72 -21.54
C LYS A 192 10.34 1.77 -22.44
N THR A 193 11.48 2.15 -21.89
CA THR A 193 12.76 2.22 -22.61
C THR A 193 13.83 1.49 -21.80
N TYR A 194 14.56 0.58 -22.44
CA TYR A 194 15.73 -0.07 -21.83
C TYR A 194 16.94 0.85 -21.89
N PHE A 195 17.92 0.67 -20.99
CA PHE A 195 19.14 1.49 -20.98
C PHE A 195 19.93 1.43 -22.29
N ASN A 196 19.81 0.36 -23.06
CA ASN A 196 20.41 0.25 -24.40
C ASN A 196 19.67 1.07 -25.49
N GLY A 197 18.66 1.85 -25.13
CA GLY A 197 17.85 2.68 -26.02
C GLY A 197 16.72 1.95 -26.75
N SER A 198 16.55 0.64 -26.56
CA SER A 198 15.42 -0.10 -27.13
C SER A 198 14.11 0.34 -26.48
N ILE A 199 13.08 0.57 -27.29
CA ILE A 199 11.80 1.13 -26.83
C ILE A 199 10.68 0.14 -27.08
N SER A 200 9.84 -0.04 -26.07
CA SER A 200 8.54 -0.69 -26.18
C SER A 200 7.47 0.25 -25.64
N GLN A 201 6.44 0.54 -26.43
CA GLN A 201 5.28 1.26 -25.90
C GLN A 201 4.48 0.30 -25.00
N VAL A 202 4.20 0.73 -23.77
CA VAL A 202 3.15 0.09 -22.98
C VAL A 202 1.86 0.68 -23.51
N ASN A 203 1.10 -0.06 -24.32
CA ASN A 203 -0.01 0.50 -25.10
C ASN A 203 -1.23 0.81 -24.19
N TYR A 204 -1.04 1.77 -23.30
CA TYR A 204 -1.94 2.20 -22.27
C TYR A 204 -2.09 3.71 -22.33
N TYR A 205 -3.33 4.17 -22.33
CA TYR A 205 -3.71 5.53 -22.69
C TYR A 205 -4.38 6.23 -21.52
N TYR A 206 -3.91 7.46 -21.23
CA TYR A 206 -4.53 8.34 -20.25
C TYR A 206 -5.19 9.55 -20.96
N PRO A 207 -6.48 9.81 -20.70
CA PRO A 207 -7.25 10.82 -21.41
C PRO A 207 -6.92 12.27 -21.01
N CYS A 208 -7.31 13.20 -21.89
CA CYS A 208 -6.94 14.62 -21.92
C CYS A 208 -7.50 15.53 -20.83
N THR A 209 -7.93 14.96 -19.70
CA THR A 209 -8.30 15.76 -18.53
C THR A 209 -7.36 15.50 -17.35
N THR A 210 -6.31 14.72 -17.56
CA THR A 210 -5.32 14.43 -16.52
C THR A 210 -4.34 15.57 -16.35
N SER A 211 -4.13 16.01 -15.11
CA SER A 211 -3.21 17.10 -14.77
C SER A 211 -1.77 16.62 -14.58
N SER A 212 -1.58 15.41 -14.04
CA SER A 212 -0.28 14.77 -13.85
C SER A 212 -0.44 13.25 -13.87
N ILE A 213 0.52 12.58 -14.49
CA ILE A 213 0.70 11.14 -14.38
C ILE A 213 2.03 10.90 -13.68
N LYS A 214 2.05 10.08 -12.64
CA LYS A 214 3.29 9.71 -11.95
C LYS A 214 3.48 8.21 -11.93
N ILE A 215 4.74 7.80 -11.88
CA ILE A 215 5.14 6.38 -11.89
C ILE A 215 5.98 6.13 -10.64
N ALA A 216 5.76 5.00 -9.98
CA ALA A 216 6.60 4.54 -8.89
C ALA A 216 6.76 3.02 -8.94
N ILE A 217 7.97 2.55 -8.61
CA ILE A 217 8.32 1.13 -8.64
C ILE A 217 8.14 0.52 -7.26
N GLY A 218 7.39 -0.58 -7.20
CA GLY A 218 7.28 -1.46 -6.03
C GLY A 218 8.18 -2.68 -6.14
N ARG A 219 7.93 -3.69 -5.32
CA ARG A 219 8.73 -4.92 -5.33
C ARG A 219 8.57 -5.72 -6.62
N ASP A 220 7.33 -6.16 -6.86
CA ASP A 220 6.98 -7.06 -7.97
C ASP A 220 6.17 -6.34 -9.05
N ASP A 221 5.65 -5.16 -8.73
CA ASP A 221 4.79 -4.35 -9.59
C ASP A 221 5.34 -2.93 -9.74
N PHE A 222 4.86 -2.22 -10.76
CA PHE A 222 4.94 -0.77 -10.80
C PHE A 222 3.55 -0.16 -10.89
N TYR A 223 3.46 1.08 -10.44
CA TYR A 223 2.20 1.77 -10.25
C TYR A 223 2.21 3.06 -11.04
N VAL A 224 1.06 3.38 -11.63
CA VAL A 224 0.86 4.62 -12.38
C VAL A 224 -0.35 5.34 -11.81
N MET A 225 -0.15 6.58 -11.38
CA MET A 225 -1.19 7.40 -10.76
C MET A 225 -1.64 8.51 -11.72
N ASP A 226 -2.95 8.59 -11.96
CA ASP A 226 -3.63 9.74 -12.57
C ASP A 226 -4.22 10.63 -11.46
N SER A 227 -3.54 11.75 -11.22
CA SER A 227 -3.83 12.68 -10.13
C SER A 227 -5.23 13.29 -10.23
N THR A 228 -5.72 13.58 -11.45
CA THR A 228 -7.03 14.21 -11.62
C THR A 228 -8.15 13.27 -11.17
N ARG A 229 -7.99 11.97 -11.38
CA ARG A 229 -9.02 10.97 -11.09
C ARG A 229 -8.81 10.26 -9.76
N GLY A 230 -7.70 10.50 -9.08
CA GLY A 230 -7.25 9.68 -7.96
C GLY A 230 -7.10 8.21 -8.36
N ARG A 231 -6.84 7.93 -9.64
CA ARG A 231 -6.83 6.56 -10.17
C ARG A 231 -5.41 6.01 -10.09
N ILE A 232 -5.28 4.79 -9.58
CA ILE A 232 -4.01 4.06 -9.55
C ILE A 232 -4.16 2.76 -10.35
N ASP A 233 -3.28 2.59 -11.32
CA ASP A 233 -3.14 1.37 -12.11
C ASP A 233 -1.89 0.61 -11.64
N ARG A 234 -2.05 -0.68 -11.30
CA ARG A 234 -0.98 -1.60 -10.89
C ARG A 234 -0.64 -2.52 -12.05
N PHE A 235 0.63 -2.56 -12.42
CA PHE A 235 1.13 -3.38 -13.51
C PHE A 235 2.21 -4.33 -13.01
N ASP A 236 2.18 -5.58 -13.50
CA ASP A 236 3.23 -6.55 -13.23
C ASP A 236 4.53 -6.07 -13.88
N ARG A 237 5.60 -5.96 -13.10
CA ARG A 237 6.86 -5.33 -13.51
C ARG A 237 7.61 -6.10 -14.60
N ARG A 238 7.39 -7.43 -14.69
CA ARG A 238 8.08 -8.31 -15.63
C ARG A 238 7.39 -8.36 -16.99
N THR A 239 6.08 -8.56 -16.96
CA THR A 239 5.24 -8.73 -18.16
C THR A 239 4.67 -7.42 -18.66
N VAL A 240 4.68 -6.37 -17.82
CA VAL A 240 4.09 -5.06 -18.10
C VAL A 240 2.58 -5.16 -18.36
N SER A 241 1.93 -6.14 -17.74
CA SER A 241 0.48 -6.37 -17.87
C SER A 241 -0.28 -5.69 -16.72
N LEU A 242 -1.41 -5.06 -17.04
CA LEU A 242 -2.28 -4.45 -16.03
C LEU A 242 -2.86 -5.55 -15.14
N GLN A 243 -2.58 -5.48 -13.85
CA GLN A 243 -3.07 -6.41 -12.83
C GLN A 243 -4.39 -5.91 -12.23
N ASN A 244 -4.42 -4.65 -11.79
CA ASN A 244 -5.57 -4.06 -11.12
C ASN A 244 -5.64 -2.54 -11.34
N THR A 245 -6.84 -1.98 -11.20
CA THR A 245 -7.08 -0.54 -11.14
C THR A 245 -7.96 -0.24 -9.94
N PHE A 246 -7.59 0.74 -9.13
CA PHE A 246 -8.41 1.22 -8.04
C PHE A 246 -8.37 2.75 -7.94
N TYR A 247 -9.22 3.32 -7.08
CA TYR A 247 -9.39 4.76 -6.94
C TYR A 247 -9.18 5.17 -5.48
N LEU A 248 -8.41 6.22 -5.29
CA LEU A 248 -8.27 6.93 -4.03
C LEU A 248 -9.54 7.73 -3.75
N GLY A 249 -9.91 7.83 -2.47
CA GLY A 249 -10.98 8.73 -2.02
C GLY A 249 -10.58 10.22 -2.03
N ASP A 250 -9.30 10.52 -2.24
CA ASP A 250 -8.72 11.86 -2.21
C ASP A 250 -8.02 12.22 -3.53
N THR A 251 -7.78 13.51 -3.74
CA THR A 251 -6.90 13.99 -4.81
C THR A 251 -5.45 13.92 -4.34
N ALA A 252 -4.67 13.04 -4.96
CA ALA A 252 -3.24 12.88 -4.70
C ALA A 252 -2.41 13.73 -5.68
N GLU A 253 -1.38 14.40 -5.15
CA GLU A 253 -0.46 15.26 -5.90
C GLU A 253 0.92 14.62 -6.08
N GLU A 254 1.29 13.76 -5.14
CA GLU A 254 2.53 12.98 -5.14
C GLU A 254 2.27 11.60 -4.56
N PHE A 255 3.04 10.61 -5.00
CA PHE A 255 3.00 9.29 -4.39
C PHE A 255 4.34 8.57 -4.51
N THR A 256 4.55 7.61 -3.62
CA THR A 256 5.67 6.67 -3.66
C THR A 256 5.20 5.30 -3.16
N ILE A 257 5.93 4.25 -3.54
CA ILE A 257 5.66 2.89 -3.08
C ILE A 257 6.66 2.55 -2.00
N VAL A 258 6.17 2.01 -0.90
CA VAL A 258 6.97 1.52 0.22
C VAL A 258 6.75 0.04 0.40
N GLN A 259 7.77 -0.64 0.91
CA GLN A 259 7.63 -2.01 1.38
C GLN A 259 7.25 -1.98 2.86
N ASP A 260 5.96 -2.16 3.12
CA ASP A 260 5.40 -2.26 4.46
C ASP A 260 5.58 -3.68 5.00
N LEU A 261 5.80 -3.79 6.31
CA LEU A 261 5.93 -5.08 6.99
C LEU A 261 4.56 -5.49 7.52
N ASP A 262 4.00 -6.60 7.02
CA ASP A 262 2.77 -7.17 7.57
C ASP A 262 3.07 -7.90 8.89
N GLU A 263 2.85 -7.21 10.01
CA GLU A 263 3.07 -7.77 11.34
C GLU A 263 2.08 -8.91 11.66
N CYS A 264 0.91 -8.93 11.01
CA CYS A 264 -0.05 -10.01 11.15
C CYS A 264 0.41 -11.30 10.46
N CYS A 265 1.14 -11.18 9.35
CA CYS A 265 1.79 -12.30 8.67
C CYS A 265 2.93 -12.90 9.50
N ILE A 266 3.72 -12.06 10.19
CA ILE A 266 4.78 -12.54 11.10
C ILE A 266 4.17 -13.24 12.31
N GLY A 267 3.12 -12.66 12.89
CA GLY A 267 2.46 -13.14 14.10
C GLY A 267 3.19 -12.73 15.39
N GLY A 268 2.48 -12.86 16.52
CA GLY A 268 3.02 -12.51 17.85
C GLY A 268 2.90 -11.04 18.27
N TYR A 269 2.28 -10.20 17.43
CA TYR A 269 2.05 -8.78 17.73
C TYR A 269 0.73 -8.50 18.45
N CYS A 270 -0.22 -9.44 18.39
CA CYS A 270 -1.52 -9.34 19.05
C CYS A 270 -1.70 -10.42 20.11
N HIS A 271 -2.56 -10.14 21.09
CA HIS A 271 -2.99 -11.15 22.07
C HIS A 271 -3.68 -12.34 21.38
N ASP A 272 -3.58 -13.55 21.95
CA ASP A 272 -4.16 -14.78 21.36
C ASP A 272 -5.68 -14.68 21.15
N ASN A 273 -6.36 -13.93 22.03
CA ASN A 273 -7.79 -13.61 21.95
C ASN A 273 -8.09 -12.31 21.21
N ALA A 274 -7.19 -11.85 20.33
CA ALA A 274 -7.39 -10.72 19.43
C ALA A 274 -7.26 -11.12 17.96
N THR A 275 -7.87 -10.33 17.09
CA THR A 275 -7.69 -10.37 15.63
C THR A 275 -6.72 -9.27 15.22
N CYS A 276 -5.69 -9.62 14.46
CA CYS A 276 -4.72 -8.68 13.91
C CYS A 276 -5.22 -8.09 12.59
N THR A 277 -5.02 -6.80 12.38
CA THR A 277 -5.26 -6.12 11.10
C THR A 277 -4.07 -5.24 10.76
N ASN A 278 -3.41 -5.54 9.64
CA ASN A 278 -2.30 -4.74 9.15
C ASN A 278 -2.81 -3.41 8.58
N THR A 279 -2.01 -2.36 8.72
CA THR A 279 -2.28 -1.01 8.19
C THR A 279 -0.98 -0.42 7.64
N PRO A 280 -1.03 0.54 6.70
CA PRO A 280 0.19 1.15 6.19
C PRO A 280 1.06 1.73 7.34
N GLY A 281 2.24 1.15 7.54
CA GLY A 281 3.23 1.55 8.53
C GLY A 281 3.00 1.01 9.95
N SER A 282 1.95 0.24 10.20
CA SER A 282 1.60 -0.24 11.56
C SER A 282 0.55 -1.35 11.52
N HIS A 283 0.08 -1.79 12.67
CA HIS A 283 -1.03 -2.72 12.79
C HIS A 283 -1.90 -2.33 13.98
N PHE A 284 -3.14 -2.84 14.00
CA PHE A 284 -3.95 -2.82 15.20
C PHE A 284 -4.52 -4.19 15.50
N CYS A 285 -4.70 -4.46 16.78
CA CYS A 285 -5.37 -5.66 17.26
C CYS A 285 -6.75 -5.28 17.77
N THR A 286 -7.74 -6.12 17.53
CA THR A 286 -9.09 -5.96 18.11
C THR A 286 -9.42 -7.22 18.89
N CYS A 287 -9.78 -7.09 20.17
CA CYS A 287 -10.21 -8.24 20.96
C CYS A 287 -11.39 -8.95 20.27
N LYS A 288 -11.37 -10.28 20.27
CA LYS A 288 -12.43 -11.11 19.68
C LYS A 288 -13.76 -10.86 20.42
N GLU A 289 -14.88 -11.19 19.76
CA GLU A 289 -16.21 -11.16 20.41
C GLU A 289 -16.18 -11.99 21.71
N GLY A 290 -16.75 -11.46 22.79
CA GLY A 290 -16.66 -12.05 24.14
C GLY A 290 -15.43 -11.60 24.95
N PHE A 291 -14.53 -10.80 24.38
CA PHE A 291 -13.34 -10.29 25.09
C PHE A 291 -13.27 -8.76 25.08
N ILE A 292 -12.63 -8.19 26.11
CA ILE A 292 -12.38 -6.75 26.28
C ILE A 292 -10.93 -6.50 26.71
N GLY A 293 -10.36 -5.36 26.31
CA GLY A 293 -9.01 -4.99 26.72
C GLY A 293 -8.35 -4.00 25.78
N ASN A 294 -7.02 -3.95 25.81
CA ASN A 294 -6.22 -2.90 25.16
C ASN A 294 -5.29 -3.44 24.06
N ASN A 295 -5.82 -4.28 23.16
CA ASN A 295 -5.17 -4.82 21.95
C ASN A 295 -3.99 -5.79 22.20
N THR A 296 -3.24 -5.58 23.28
CA THR A 296 -2.12 -6.40 23.76
C THR A 296 -2.52 -7.33 24.89
N HIS A 297 -3.67 -7.07 25.52
CA HIS A 297 -4.28 -7.90 26.54
C HIS A 297 -5.79 -7.93 26.30
N CYS A 298 -6.36 -9.12 26.17
CA CYS A 298 -7.80 -9.31 26.00
C CYS A 298 -8.30 -10.29 27.06
N GLU A 299 -9.15 -9.80 27.94
CA GLU A 299 -9.77 -10.54 29.02
C GLU A 299 -11.20 -10.92 28.65
N ASP A 300 -11.60 -12.09 29.10
CA ASP A 300 -12.96 -12.59 28.94
C ASP A 300 -13.98 -11.64 29.59
N ILE A 301 -15.05 -11.31 28.87
CA ILE A 301 -16.15 -10.52 29.40
C ILE A 301 -17.06 -11.45 30.17
N ASN A 302 -17.21 -11.24 31.48
CA ASN A 302 -18.20 -11.98 32.23
C ASN A 302 -19.61 -11.43 31.97
N GLU A 303 -20.33 -11.99 30.98
CA GLU A 303 -21.67 -11.50 30.63
C GLU A 303 -22.68 -11.76 31.75
N CYS A 304 -22.45 -12.78 32.58
CA CYS A 304 -23.29 -13.08 33.74
C CYS A 304 -23.27 -11.95 34.79
N GLU A 305 -22.17 -11.23 34.90
CA GLU A 305 -22.03 -10.10 35.83
C GLU A 305 -22.43 -8.76 35.20
N THR A 306 -22.24 -8.62 33.89
CA THR A 306 -22.36 -7.32 33.21
C THR A 306 -23.69 -7.11 32.47
N GLN A 307 -24.34 -8.19 32.01
CA GLN A 307 -25.52 -8.10 31.15
C GLN A 307 -26.73 -8.88 31.66
N ALA A 308 -26.53 -9.79 32.64
CA ALA A 308 -27.56 -10.70 33.15
C ALA A 308 -28.40 -11.36 32.00
N PRO A 309 -27.75 -12.02 31.03
CA PRO A 309 -28.37 -12.38 29.77
C PRO A 309 -29.36 -13.56 29.84
N CYS A 310 -29.42 -14.25 30.98
CA CYS A 310 -30.24 -15.44 31.17
C CYS A 310 -31.66 -15.13 31.63
N HIS A 311 -32.60 -15.98 31.24
CA HIS A 311 -33.97 -15.95 31.76
C HIS A 311 -33.99 -16.11 33.29
N ALA A 312 -34.99 -15.54 33.96
CA ALA A 312 -35.10 -15.50 35.43
C ALA A 312 -35.07 -16.89 36.12
N ASN A 313 -35.40 -17.96 35.39
CA ASN A 313 -35.38 -19.35 35.89
C ASN A 313 -34.11 -20.16 35.48
N ALA A 314 -33.13 -19.51 34.87
CA ALA A 314 -31.86 -20.11 34.47
C ALA A 314 -30.69 -19.52 35.27
N THR A 315 -29.71 -20.36 35.60
CA THR A 315 -28.46 -19.95 36.24
C THR A 315 -27.43 -19.64 35.14
N CYS A 316 -26.95 -18.40 35.09
CA CYS A 316 -25.89 -18.02 34.16
C CYS A 316 -24.56 -18.64 34.55
N LYS A 317 -23.81 -19.14 33.57
CA LYS A 317 -22.44 -19.61 33.73
C LYS A 317 -21.55 -18.99 32.66
N ASN A 318 -20.52 -18.28 33.13
CA ASN A 318 -19.51 -17.67 32.28
C ASN A 318 -18.52 -18.72 31.76
N VAL A 319 -18.08 -18.58 30.52
CA VAL A 319 -17.03 -19.39 29.88
C VAL A 319 -16.13 -18.50 29.03
N ASP A 320 -14.92 -18.94 28.72
CA ASP A 320 -13.99 -18.11 27.93
C ASP A 320 -14.59 -17.77 26.55
N GLY A 321 -14.77 -16.48 26.29
CA GLY A 321 -15.35 -15.90 25.09
C GLY A 321 -16.89 -15.95 25.01
N SER A 322 -17.61 -16.41 26.05
CA SER A 322 -19.08 -16.49 26.01
C SER A 322 -19.74 -16.81 27.37
N TYR A 323 -21.04 -17.09 27.33
CA TYR A 323 -21.80 -17.61 28.47
C TYR A 323 -22.81 -18.66 28.03
N TYR A 324 -23.31 -19.43 29.00
CA TYR A 324 -24.49 -20.26 28.79
C TYR A 324 -25.43 -20.22 30.00
N CYS A 325 -26.72 -20.46 29.75
CA CYS A 325 -27.77 -20.42 30.76
C CYS A 325 -28.22 -21.83 31.12
N ALA A 326 -27.96 -22.28 32.34
CA ALA A 326 -28.37 -23.59 32.82
C ALA A 326 -29.75 -23.52 33.51
N CYS A 327 -30.77 -24.12 32.92
CA CYS A 327 -32.13 -24.14 33.49
C CYS A 327 -32.20 -24.94 34.78
N SER A 328 -32.91 -24.41 35.78
CA SER A 328 -33.06 -25.05 37.10
C SER A 328 -34.18 -26.10 37.14
N GLY A 329 -34.37 -26.87 36.06
CA GLY A 329 -35.51 -27.76 35.87
C GLY A 329 -35.13 -29.24 35.71
N ASN A 330 -35.81 -30.10 36.47
CA ASN A 330 -35.74 -31.55 36.46
C ASN A 330 -36.55 -32.17 35.30
N GLY A 331 -36.25 -31.78 34.06
CA GLY A 331 -36.67 -32.51 32.86
C GLY A 331 -37.91 -32.01 32.11
N PHE A 332 -38.27 -30.73 32.19
CA PHE A 332 -39.27 -30.13 31.27
C PHE A 332 -38.80 -28.77 30.75
N PHE A 333 -39.01 -28.58 29.45
CA PHE A 333 -38.62 -27.42 28.65
C PHE A 333 -39.12 -26.10 29.25
N CYS A 334 -38.27 -25.07 29.21
CA CYS A 334 -38.71 -23.69 29.36
C CYS A 334 -39.41 -23.31 28.05
N GLU A 335 -40.73 -23.52 28.00
CA GLU A 335 -41.56 -22.94 26.96
C GLU A 335 -41.56 -21.42 27.13
N ASP A 336 -41.28 -20.76 26.01
CA ASP A 336 -41.04 -19.33 25.79
C ASP A 336 -39.63 -18.82 26.17
N GLU A 337 -38.69 -19.18 25.27
CA GLU A 337 -37.28 -18.74 25.12
C GLU A 337 -36.22 -19.37 26.03
N CYS A 338 -36.13 -20.70 26.06
CA CYS A 338 -34.83 -21.38 26.06
C CYS A 338 -34.60 -22.07 24.72
N LYS A 339 -33.98 -21.36 23.77
CA LYS A 339 -33.21 -22.05 22.72
C LYS A 339 -31.86 -22.43 23.31
N ASP A 340 -31.72 -23.68 23.74
CA ASP A 340 -30.42 -24.34 23.66
C ASP A 340 -30.08 -24.43 22.17
N LEU A 341 -29.32 -23.46 21.67
CA LEU A 341 -28.42 -23.74 20.56
C LEU A 341 -27.17 -24.34 21.20
N MET A 342 -26.93 -25.62 20.91
CA MET A 342 -25.58 -26.20 21.01
C MET A 342 -24.56 -25.15 20.55
N LEU A 343 -23.55 -24.85 21.38
CA LEU A 343 -22.36 -24.05 21.05
C LEU A 343 -22.53 -23.12 19.84
N ILE A 344 -22.96 -21.87 20.08
CA ILE A 344 -22.79 -20.84 19.05
C ILE A 344 -21.31 -20.46 19.05
N GLU A 345 -20.46 -21.26 18.38
CA GLU A 345 -19.27 -20.69 17.76
C GLU A 345 -19.77 -19.70 16.71
N LYS A 346 -19.66 -18.40 17.00
CA LYS A 346 -19.99 -17.37 16.00
C LYS A 346 -18.93 -17.24 14.89
N ASN A 347 -17.94 -18.12 14.82
CA ASN A 347 -17.00 -18.19 13.70
C ASN A 347 -16.34 -19.57 13.64
N GLN A 348 -16.89 -20.51 12.85
CA GLN A 348 -16.21 -21.53 12.04
C GLN A 348 -17.20 -22.57 11.50
N LEU A 349 -18.12 -22.18 10.59
CA LEU A 349 -18.86 -23.16 9.77
C LEU A 349 -18.42 -23.07 8.32
N ALA A 350 -17.23 -23.60 8.05
CA ALA A 350 -16.82 -23.98 6.71
C ALA A 350 -15.89 -25.20 6.66
N SER A 351 -15.74 -26.06 7.70
CA SER A 351 -14.88 -27.27 7.56
C SER A 351 -15.14 -28.37 8.61
N ALA A 352 -16.37 -28.84 8.82
CA ALA A 352 -16.57 -30.05 9.64
C ALA A 352 -17.81 -30.86 9.23
N ALA A 353 -17.82 -31.35 7.99
CA ALA A 353 -18.51 -32.60 7.69
C ALA A 353 -17.50 -33.74 7.89
N TRP A 354 -17.99 -34.95 8.18
CA TRP A 354 -17.29 -36.24 8.31
C TRP A 354 -16.78 -36.63 9.71
N LYS A 355 -17.63 -37.31 10.49
CA LYS A 355 -17.52 -38.77 10.72
C LYS A 355 -18.55 -39.32 11.72
N LEU A 356 -19.10 -40.49 11.37
CA LEU A 356 -19.76 -41.52 12.22
C LEU A 356 -21.19 -41.15 12.68
N THR A 357 -22.27 -41.92 12.49
CA THR A 357 -22.56 -43.34 12.16
C THR A 357 -23.94 -43.37 11.46
N GLY A 358 -24.20 -44.16 10.40
CA GLY A 358 -24.79 -45.50 10.56
C GLY A 358 -26.34 -45.48 10.57
N GLU A 359 -26.94 -45.81 9.42
CA GLU A 359 -28.33 -46.27 9.17
C GLU A 359 -29.53 -45.31 9.32
N ASP A 360 -30.30 -45.23 8.22
CA ASP A 360 -31.73 -44.93 8.04
C ASP A 360 -32.34 -43.65 8.65
N GLU A 361 -32.37 -42.57 7.87
CA GLU A 361 -33.61 -42.06 7.23
C GLU A 361 -33.35 -40.70 6.55
N LYS A 362 -33.96 -40.53 5.37
CA LYS A 362 -34.02 -39.27 4.62
C LYS A 362 -34.74 -38.21 5.46
N GLN A 363 -34.24 -36.98 5.54
CA GLN A 363 -34.97 -35.77 5.14
C GLN A 363 -34.00 -34.62 4.84
N VAL A 364 -34.14 -34.07 3.64
CA VAL A 364 -33.52 -32.83 3.18
C VAL A 364 -34.45 -31.70 3.65
N PHE A 365 -33.95 -30.77 4.46
CA PHE A 365 -34.53 -29.43 4.54
C PHE A 365 -33.49 -28.43 4.05
N LYS A 366 -33.77 -27.87 2.87
CA LYS A 366 -33.08 -26.71 2.32
C LYS A 366 -33.65 -25.47 3.00
N SER A 367 -32.77 -24.57 3.41
CA SER A 367 -33.11 -23.25 3.96
C SER A 367 -33.62 -22.28 2.88
N SER A 368 -34.42 -21.34 3.39
CA SER A 368 -34.87 -20.05 2.86
C SER A 368 -35.94 -20.02 1.76
N SER A 369 -36.92 -19.14 2.06
CA SER A 369 -38.07 -18.72 1.31
C SER A 369 -37.72 -17.99 0.01
N ASP A 370 -38.63 -18.11 -0.95
CA ASP A 370 -38.73 -17.35 -2.20
C ASP A 370 -37.73 -17.73 -3.31
N ASP A 371 -37.96 -18.88 -3.94
CA ASP A 371 -37.99 -19.05 -5.41
C ASP A 371 -37.94 -20.55 -5.78
N LEU A 372 -39.01 -21.08 -6.40
CA LEU A 372 -39.05 -22.17 -7.40
C LEU A 372 -40.45 -22.83 -7.51
N GLU A 373 -41.51 -22.03 -7.67
CA GLU A 373 -42.63 -22.48 -8.52
C GLU A 373 -42.16 -22.44 -9.97
N SER A 374 -41.58 -23.54 -10.49
CA SER A 374 -41.46 -23.76 -11.96
C SER A 374 -40.80 -25.08 -12.39
N TRP A 375 -40.72 -26.15 -11.58
CA TRP A 375 -40.16 -27.43 -12.06
C TRP A 375 -40.90 -28.70 -11.61
N LEU A 376 -42.24 -28.66 -11.66
CA LEU A 376 -43.06 -29.87 -11.75
C LEU A 376 -43.86 -29.80 -13.04
N LEU A 377 -43.35 -30.43 -14.11
CA LEU A 377 -44.05 -31.07 -15.23
C LEU A 377 -43.08 -31.36 -16.39
N ALA A 378 -42.35 -32.49 -16.32
CA ALA A 378 -42.00 -33.31 -17.50
C ALA A 378 -41.21 -34.58 -17.09
N LYS A 379 -41.79 -35.75 -17.41
CA LYS A 379 -41.36 -37.15 -17.17
C LYS A 379 -41.67 -37.65 -15.76
N THR A 380 -42.75 -38.38 -15.51
CA THR A 380 -43.67 -39.17 -16.37
C THR A 380 -45.08 -39.12 -15.82
#